data_AF-A0A2U3CCS6-F1
#
_entry.id   AF-A0A2U3CCS6-F1
#
_cell.length_a   1.000
_cell.length_b   1.000
_cell.length_c   1.000
_cell.angle_alpha   90.00
_cell.angle_beta   90.00
_cell.angle_gamma   90.00
#
_symmetry.space_group_name_H-M   'P 1'
#
loop_
_entity.id
_entity.type
_entity.pdbx_description
1 polymer ?
#
loop_
_entity_poly.entity_id
_entity_poly.type
_entity_poly.pdbx_seq_one_letter_code
_entity_poly.pdbx_strand_id
1 'polypeptide(L)'
;MSDFEPSSEKQQQIHDRVRAIILQSGDKITANVRVVTGLISDTRLKQIRCFTGAGGKTYVIEAALSTSLAGEIDGGIVLKFANDLEAEVSNAERLARHLTIRQRDWESWKENHDLPLRIRRYPDHVFSPQVIQVIPEVKALLLEFLSGFNPLIQHTLEPNDRWGYAGYALARLHGSEQLQTSVQLYNPLFKLLKQYIDERYIDYWIAILEQSKGGVEFIHGDSHMSNILVSPASIAWIDSIMLPKLDRMDDIGYILSHVVQEEVAKNISIGIDIKTLSSSITRSWVPLILTTYKQTYDISQIYSRLPIDFFLGSHLIIRAGLWEKNIADILVKLGQHFIHDMPVSKLLEE
;
A
#
# COMPACT_ATOMS: atom_id res chain seq x y z
N MET A 1 -14.20 10.32 6.80
CA MET A 1 -13.70 9.85 8.11
C MET A 1 -13.41 11.06 8.97
N SER A 2 -14.38 11.46 9.79
CA SER A 2 -14.04 12.18 11.01
C SER A 2 -13.26 11.19 11.87
N ASP A 3 -12.07 11.59 12.30
CA ASP A 3 -11.38 10.90 13.39
C ASP A 3 -12.28 11.04 14.62
N PHE A 4 -13.18 10.07 14.80
CA PHE A 4 -13.67 9.73 16.12
C PHE A 4 -12.48 9.16 16.86
N GLU A 5 -11.65 10.04 17.44
CA GLU A 5 -10.76 9.64 18.51
C GLU A 5 -11.63 8.90 19.54
N PRO A 6 -11.39 7.59 19.77
CA PRO A 6 -12.13 6.90 20.81
C PRO A 6 -11.89 7.64 22.11
N SER A 7 -12.90 7.71 22.99
CA SER A 7 -12.70 8.22 24.35
C SER A 7 -11.45 7.57 24.97
N SER A 8 -10.72 8.31 25.82
CA SER A 8 -9.48 7.83 26.43
C SER A 8 -9.61 6.44 27.05
N GLU A 9 -10.78 6.12 27.61
CA GLU A 9 -11.14 4.81 28.13
C GLU A 9 -11.22 3.70 27.06
N LYS A 10 -11.79 3.99 25.88
CA LYS A 10 -11.83 3.04 24.75
C LYS A 10 -10.45 2.83 24.14
N GLN A 11 -9.63 3.87 24.05
CA GLN A 11 -8.23 3.72 23.60
C GLN A 11 -7.44 2.85 24.58
N GLN A 12 -7.62 3.06 25.89
CA GLN A 12 -6.97 2.26 26.93
C GLN A 12 -7.38 0.78 26.84
N GLN A 13 -8.67 0.48 26.64
CA GLN A 13 -9.16 -0.90 26.45
C GLN A 13 -8.55 -1.57 25.21
N ILE A 14 -8.39 -0.83 24.10
CA ILE A 14 -7.71 -1.34 22.90
C ILE A 14 -6.24 -1.63 23.20
N HIS A 15 -5.55 -0.70 23.87
CA HIS A 15 -4.15 -0.88 24.25
C HIS A 15 -3.94 -2.10 25.15
N ASP A 16 -4.79 -2.29 26.16
CA ASP A 16 -4.69 -3.43 27.08
C ASP A 16 -4.99 -4.76 26.37
N ARG A 17 -5.97 -4.78 25.46
CA ARG A 17 -6.28 -5.97 24.65
C ARG A 17 -5.14 -6.33 23.69
N VAL A 18 -4.57 -5.33 23.02
CA VAL A 18 -3.41 -5.52 22.13
C VAL A 18 -2.20 -6.01 22.92
N ARG A 19 -1.91 -5.40 24.08
CA ARG A 19 -0.83 -5.83 24.98
C ARG A 19 -1.01 -7.28 25.42
N ALA A 20 -2.22 -7.66 25.84
CA ALA A 20 -2.52 -9.02 26.26
C ALA A 20 -2.28 -10.04 25.13
N ILE A 21 -2.71 -9.72 23.90
CA ILE A 21 -2.47 -10.58 22.74
C ILE A 21 -0.97 -10.76 22.46
N ILE A 22 -0.18 -9.67 22.52
CA ILE A 22 1.27 -9.74 22.30
C ILE A 22 1.95 -10.61 23.36
N LEU A 23 1.65 -10.38 24.64
CA LEU A 23 2.21 -11.15 25.74
C LEU A 23 1.84 -12.64 25.65
N GLN A 24 0.58 -12.95 25.31
CA GLN A 24 0.13 -14.34 25.05
C GLN A 24 0.83 -14.98 23.85
N SER A 25 1.34 -14.17 22.91
CA SER A 25 2.04 -14.61 21.70
C SER A 25 3.56 -14.57 21.87
N GLY A 26 4.08 -14.28 23.06
CA GLY A 26 5.50 -14.01 23.33
C GLY A 26 6.45 -15.12 22.88
N ASP A 27 6.10 -16.39 23.10
CA ASP A 27 6.93 -17.52 22.67
C ASP A 27 7.12 -17.58 21.14
N LYS A 28 6.05 -17.28 20.39
CA LYS A 28 6.08 -17.30 18.92
C LYS A 28 6.85 -16.11 18.37
N ILE A 29 6.70 -14.93 18.99
CA ILE A 29 7.49 -13.75 18.66
C ILE A 29 8.97 -14.03 18.93
N THR A 30 9.30 -14.62 20.08
CA THR A 30 10.67 -15.00 20.45
C THR A 30 11.28 -15.96 19.42
N ALA A 31 10.52 -16.99 19.01
CA ALA A 31 10.96 -17.93 17.99
C ALA A 31 11.19 -17.26 16.62
N ASN A 32 10.41 -16.23 16.28
CA ASN A 32 10.52 -15.50 15.02
C ASN A 32 11.76 -14.59 14.96
N VAL A 33 12.16 -13.93 16.04
CA VAL A 33 13.27 -12.95 16.02
C VAL A 33 14.63 -13.62 15.73
N ARG A 34 14.73 -14.97 15.74
CA ARG A 34 15.92 -15.79 15.37
C ARG A 34 17.25 -15.40 16.02
N VAL A 35 17.24 -14.46 16.95
CA VAL A 35 18.35 -14.10 17.82
C VAL A 35 18.15 -14.88 19.12
N VAL A 36 19.23 -15.35 19.73
CA VAL A 36 19.23 -15.96 21.06
C VAL A 36 18.95 -14.85 22.09
N THR A 37 17.73 -14.32 22.07
CA THR A 37 17.28 -13.19 22.91
C THR A 37 16.77 -13.66 24.26
N GLY A 38 16.44 -14.95 24.37
CA GLY A 38 15.76 -15.51 25.54
C GLY A 38 14.28 -15.13 25.56
N LEU A 39 13.57 -15.49 26.63
CA LEU A 39 12.13 -15.25 26.73
C LEU A 39 11.83 -13.74 26.82
N ILE A 40 10.75 -13.31 26.17
CA ILE A 40 10.20 -11.96 26.35
C ILE A 40 9.59 -11.89 27.76
N SER A 41 10.16 -11.04 28.60
CA SER A 41 9.71 -10.84 30.00
C SER A 41 8.75 -9.66 30.15
N ASP A 42 8.85 -8.66 29.27
CA ASP A 42 7.99 -7.49 29.26
C ASP A 42 7.84 -6.92 27.84
N THR A 43 6.76 -6.19 27.60
CA THR A 43 6.48 -5.49 26.35
C THR A 43 6.03 -4.06 26.64
N ARG A 44 6.89 -3.10 26.31
CA ARG A 44 6.56 -1.68 26.37
C ARG A 44 6.02 -1.23 25.01
N LEU A 45 4.71 -1.07 24.92
CA LEU A 45 4.06 -0.45 23.76
C LEU A 45 4.42 1.03 23.72
N LYS A 46 5.10 1.46 22.66
CA LYS A 46 5.45 2.87 22.42
C LYS A 46 4.33 3.58 21.70
N GLN A 47 3.81 2.96 20.63
CA GLN A 47 2.76 3.54 19.81
C GLN A 47 1.90 2.44 19.19
N ILE A 48 0.58 2.69 19.13
CA ILE A 48 -0.36 1.83 18.41
C ILE A 48 -1.01 2.66 17.32
N ARG A 49 -0.99 2.16 16.09
CA ARG A 49 -1.63 2.81 14.94
C ARG A 49 -2.66 1.86 14.36
N CYS A 50 -3.89 2.35 14.20
CA CYS A 50 -4.99 1.58 13.64
C CYS A 50 -5.26 2.08 12.22
N PHE A 51 -5.29 1.14 11.27
CA PHE A 51 -5.73 1.36 9.90
C PHE A 51 -7.02 0.55 9.70
N THR A 52 -7.98 1.14 8.99
CA THR A 52 -9.21 0.43 8.61
C THR A 52 -9.18 0.24 7.11
N GLY A 53 -8.99 -1.01 6.68
CA GLY A 53 -9.00 -1.42 5.28
C GLY A 53 -10.22 -2.28 4.96
N ALA A 54 -10.34 -2.72 3.71
CA ALA A 54 -11.47 -3.57 3.28
C ALA A 54 -11.53 -4.91 4.05
N GLY A 55 -10.35 -5.43 4.42
CA GLY A 55 -10.18 -6.69 5.13
C GLY A 55 -10.47 -6.66 6.63
N GLY A 56 -10.65 -5.47 7.23
CA GLY A 56 -10.86 -5.31 8.66
C GLY A 56 -10.01 -4.19 9.25
N LYS A 57 -9.56 -4.36 10.49
CA LYS A 57 -8.72 -3.38 11.20
C LYS A 57 -7.32 -3.92 11.43
N THR A 58 -6.33 -3.19 10.94
CA THR A 58 -4.92 -3.53 11.07
C THR A 58 -4.26 -2.59 12.05
N TYR A 59 -3.60 -3.16 13.06
CA TYR A 59 -2.84 -2.44 14.05
C TYR A 59 -1.35 -2.63 13.78
N VAL A 60 -0.65 -1.52 13.51
CA VAL A 60 0.82 -1.49 13.49
C VAL A 60 1.28 -0.93 14.82
N ILE A 61 1.96 -1.76 15.59
CA ILE A 61 2.26 -1.55 17.00
C ILE A 61 3.77 -1.44 17.15
N GLU A 62 4.25 -0.25 17.48
CA GLU A 62 5.64 -0.05 17.87
C GLU A 62 5.81 -0.50 19.33
N ALA A 63 6.73 -1.43 19.55
CA ALA A 63 6.98 -2.03 20.85
C ALA A 63 8.49 -2.16 21.11
N ALA A 64 8.87 -1.99 22.37
CA ALA A 64 10.15 -2.46 22.89
C ALA A 64 9.88 -3.79 23.61
N LEU A 65 10.51 -4.86 23.13
CA LEU A 65 10.46 -6.18 23.76
C LEU A 65 11.64 -6.30 24.73
N SER A 66 11.37 -6.45 26.01
CA SER A 66 12.41 -6.76 27.00
C SER A 66 12.68 -8.25 26.97
N THR A 67 13.94 -8.61 26.75
CA THR A 67 14.37 -10.00 26.60
C THR A 67 15.44 -10.33 27.64
N SER A 68 15.46 -11.57 28.11
CA SER A 68 16.37 -11.97 29.19
C SER A 68 17.86 -11.97 28.80
N LEU A 69 18.19 -12.05 27.50
CA LEU A 69 19.57 -12.16 27.01
C LEU A 69 20.02 -11.00 26.11
N ALA A 70 19.10 -10.30 25.43
CA ALA A 70 19.45 -9.23 24.49
C ALA A 70 19.04 -7.82 24.94
N GLY A 71 18.50 -7.67 26.16
CA GLY A 71 18.01 -6.39 26.66
C GLY A 71 16.72 -5.97 25.95
N GLU A 72 16.56 -4.68 25.65
CA GLU A 72 15.40 -4.14 24.93
C GLU A 72 15.60 -4.20 23.41
N ILE A 73 14.62 -4.73 22.68
CA ILE A 73 14.59 -4.77 21.22
C ILE A 73 13.42 -3.93 20.71
N ASP A 74 13.74 -2.89 19.95
CA ASP A 74 12.76 -1.99 19.35
C ASP A 74 12.28 -2.47 17.97
N GLY A 75 10.97 -2.48 17.77
CA GLY A 75 10.39 -2.84 16.48
C GLY A 75 8.88 -2.76 16.42
N GLY A 76 8.32 -3.34 15.36
CA GLY A 76 6.91 -3.30 15.01
C GLY A 76 6.26 -4.67 15.06
N ILE A 77 5.04 -4.75 15.57
CA ILE A 77 4.15 -5.90 15.48
C ILE A 77 2.95 -5.51 14.63
N VAL A 78 2.54 -6.37 13.71
CA VAL A 78 1.30 -6.18 12.96
C VAL A 78 0.25 -7.17 13.46
N LEU A 79 -0.84 -6.64 14.01
CA LEU A 79 -2.00 -7.39 14.48
C LEU A 79 -3.22 -6.98 13.67
N LYS A 80 -3.82 -7.91 12.93
CA LYS A 80 -5.01 -7.64 12.13
C LYS A 80 -6.23 -8.36 12.70
N PHE A 81 -7.30 -7.60 12.94
CA PHE A 81 -8.64 -8.13 13.20
C PHE A 81 -9.39 -8.19 11.88
N ALA A 82 -9.63 -9.40 11.41
CA ALA A 82 -10.15 -9.68 10.08
C ALA A 82 -11.68 -9.77 10.07
N ASN A 83 -12.30 -9.27 9.01
CA ASN A 83 -13.71 -9.53 8.70
C ASN A 83 -13.89 -11.02 8.33
N ASP A 84 -12.97 -11.52 7.49
CA ASP A 84 -12.83 -12.91 7.06
C ASP A 84 -11.40 -13.39 7.35
N LEU A 85 -11.21 -14.12 8.45
CA LEU A 85 -9.90 -14.53 8.92
C LEU A 85 -9.19 -15.49 7.97
N GLU A 86 -9.93 -16.39 7.31
CA GLU A 86 -9.35 -17.39 6.41
C GLU A 86 -8.79 -16.72 5.16
N ALA A 87 -9.56 -15.79 4.57
CA ALA A 87 -9.11 -15.00 3.43
C ALA A 87 -7.84 -14.19 3.77
N GLU A 88 -7.79 -13.58 4.96
CA GLU A 88 -6.65 -12.75 5.35
C GLU A 88 -5.36 -13.53 5.63
N VAL A 89 -5.47 -14.71 6.26
CA VAL A 89 -4.32 -15.61 6.41
C VAL A 89 -3.82 -16.06 5.03
N SER A 90 -4.73 -16.46 4.13
CA SER A 90 -4.40 -16.87 2.76
C SER A 90 -3.71 -15.74 1.97
N ASN A 91 -4.18 -14.50 2.10
CA ASN A 91 -3.59 -13.35 1.45
C ASN A 91 -2.19 -13.03 1.99
N ALA A 92 -2.01 -13.02 3.31
CA ALA A 92 -0.71 -12.76 3.94
C ALA A 92 0.34 -13.81 3.51
N GLU A 93 -0.02 -15.10 3.53
CA GLU A 93 0.86 -16.16 3.05
C GLU A 93 1.15 -16.06 1.55
N ARG A 94 0.16 -15.67 0.74
CA ARG A 94 0.33 -15.49 -0.70
C ARG A 94 1.26 -14.32 -1.01
N LEU A 95 1.10 -13.19 -0.33
CA LEU A 95 2.00 -12.03 -0.45
C LEU A 95 3.44 -12.42 -0.08
N ALA A 96 3.62 -13.14 1.03
CA ALA A 96 4.93 -13.61 1.47
C ALA A 96 5.61 -14.53 0.44
N ARG A 97 4.87 -15.50 -0.12
CA ARG A 97 5.38 -16.38 -1.18
C ARG A 97 5.72 -15.59 -2.45
N HIS A 98 4.83 -14.68 -2.86
CA HIS A 98 5.01 -13.84 -4.04
C HIS A 98 6.28 -12.98 -3.93
N LEU A 99 6.45 -12.28 -2.80
CA LEU A 99 7.65 -11.46 -2.58
C LEU A 99 8.93 -12.28 -2.42
N THR A 100 8.86 -13.51 -1.93
CA THR A 100 10.01 -14.43 -1.95
C THR A 100 10.45 -14.75 -3.38
N ILE A 101 9.50 -14.99 -4.29
CA ILE A 101 9.79 -15.21 -5.71
C ILE A 101 10.40 -13.94 -6.31
N ARG A 102 9.77 -12.77 -6.10
CA ARG A 102 10.27 -11.49 -6.61
C ARG A 102 11.65 -11.10 -6.08
N GLN A 103 11.97 -11.46 -4.83
CA GLN A 103 13.28 -11.23 -4.26
C GLN A 103 14.36 -12.08 -4.97
N ARG A 104 14.07 -13.34 -5.27
CA ARG A 104 14.97 -14.21 -6.04
C ARG A 104 15.15 -13.72 -7.48
N ASP A 105 14.05 -13.33 -8.13
CA ASP A 105 14.09 -12.77 -9.48
C ASP A 105 14.98 -11.51 -9.53
N TRP A 106 14.87 -10.65 -8.51
CA TRP A 106 15.72 -9.46 -8.39
C TRP A 106 17.18 -9.79 -8.20
N GLU A 107 17.50 -10.73 -7.30
CA GLU A 107 18.87 -11.17 -7.05
C GLU A 107 19.52 -11.71 -8.33
N SER A 108 18.82 -12.59 -9.05
CA SER A 108 19.30 -13.14 -10.33
C SER A 108 19.44 -12.06 -11.41
N TRP A 109 18.52 -11.10 -11.46
CA TRP A 109 18.60 -9.99 -12.41
C TRP A 109 19.84 -9.11 -12.15
N LYS A 110 20.14 -8.81 -10.88
CA LYS A 110 21.31 -8.00 -10.48
C LYS A 110 22.66 -8.66 -10.79
N GLU A 111 22.74 -9.98 -10.87
CA GLU A 111 23.97 -10.68 -11.26
C GLU A 111 24.43 -10.31 -12.67
N ASN A 112 23.50 -9.86 -13.52
CA ASN A 112 23.75 -9.59 -14.94
C ASN A 112 23.55 -8.12 -15.35
N HIS A 113 23.17 -7.25 -14.41
CA HIS A 113 22.81 -5.86 -14.70
C HIS A 113 23.36 -4.89 -13.65
N ASP A 114 23.86 -3.75 -14.11
CA ASP A 114 24.23 -2.66 -13.23
C ASP A 114 22.99 -1.89 -12.76
N LEU A 115 22.83 -1.80 -11.44
CA LEU A 115 21.77 -0.99 -10.85
C LEU A 115 22.01 0.50 -11.13
N PRO A 116 21.01 1.26 -11.61
CA PRO A 116 21.09 2.71 -11.67
C PRO A 116 21.40 3.29 -10.28
N LEU A 117 22.22 4.34 -10.21
CA LEU A 117 22.63 4.97 -8.95
C LEU A 117 21.44 5.35 -8.06
N ARG A 118 20.35 5.84 -8.66
CA ARG A 118 19.12 6.19 -7.95
C ARG A 118 18.40 4.99 -7.33
N ILE A 119 18.56 3.78 -7.89
CA ILE A 119 17.96 2.57 -7.34
C ILE A 119 18.79 2.03 -6.17
N ARG A 120 20.12 2.17 -6.22
CA ARG A 120 21.02 1.73 -5.14
C ARG A 120 20.78 2.41 -3.78
N ARG A 121 20.02 3.51 -3.76
CA ARG A 121 19.65 4.22 -2.52
C ARG A 121 18.52 3.56 -1.74
N TYR A 122 17.75 2.67 -2.38
CA TYR A 122 16.64 1.98 -1.74
C TYR A 122 17.12 0.65 -1.14
N PRO A 123 16.47 0.17 -0.07
CA PRO A 123 16.74 -1.14 0.48
C PRO A 123 16.60 -2.26 -0.56
N ASP A 124 17.57 -3.17 -0.56
CA ASP A 124 17.65 -4.24 -1.55
C ASP A 124 16.66 -5.39 -1.26
N HIS A 125 16.34 -5.58 0.01
CA HIS A 125 15.47 -6.64 0.50
C HIS A 125 14.02 -6.15 0.64
N VAL A 126 13.12 -6.72 -0.15
CA VAL A 126 11.68 -6.45 -0.11
C VAL A 126 10.93 -7.74 0.19
N PHE A 127 10.08 -7.75 1.22
CA PHE A 127 9.40 -8.96 1.69
C PHE A 127 8.03 -8.65 2.31
N SER A 128 7.35 -9.69 2.79
CA SER A 128 6.19 -9.57 3.68
C SER A 128 6.44 -10.43 4.92
N PRO A 129 6.12 -9.94 6.13
CA PRO A 129 6.23 -10.74 7.35
C PRO A 129 5.31 -11.95 7.28
N GLN A 130 5.75 -13.07 7.84
CA GLN A 130 4.95 -14.29 7.93
C GLN A 130 3.83 -14.17 8.97
N VAL A 131 2.80 -14.99 8.84
CA VAL A 131 1.81 -15.19 9.91
C VAL A 131 2.44 -16.07 10.99
N ILE A 132 2.63 -15.53 12.19
CA ILE A 132 3.19 -16.28 13.33
C ILE A 132 2.09 -16.84 14.23
N GLN A 133 0.90 -16.24 14.23
CA GLN A 133 -0.23 -16.72 15.02
C GLN A 133 -1.56 -16.35 14.38
N VAL A 134 -2.49 -17.30 14.43
CA VAL A 134 -3.92 -17.11 14.13
C VAL A 134 -4.69 -17.29 15.43
N ILE A 135 -5.63 -16.38 15.70
CA ILE A 135 -6.45 -16.34 16.93
C ILE A 135 -7.93 -16.35 16.52
N PRO A 136 -8.51 -17.53 16.23
CA PRO A 136 -9.86 -17.65 15.69
C PRO A 136 -10.94 -17.03 16.58
N GLU A 137 -10.78 -17.11 17.90
CA GLU A 137 -11.75 -16.68 18.91
C GLU A 137 -12.08 -15.19 18.79
N VAL A 138 -11.11 -14.38 18.34
CA VAL A 138 -11.25 -12.95 18.16
C VAL A 138 -11.08 -12.51 16.71
N LYS A 139 -11.09 -13.48 15.77
CA LYS A 139 -10.84 -13.27 14.33
C LYS A 139 -9.57 -12.46 14.06
N ALA A 140 -8.47 -12.78 14.72
CA ALA A 140 -7.23 -12.04 14.55
C ALA A 140 -6.09 -12.89 13.99
N LEU A 141 -5.15 -12.23 13.31
CA LEU A 141 -3.85 -12.79 12.96
C LEU A 141 -2.73 -11.84 13.38
N LEU A 142 -1.58 -12.43 13.70
CA LEU A 142 -0.37 -11.76 14.12
C LEU A 142 0.74 -12.07 13.12
N LEU A 143 1.42 -11.03 12.64
CA LEU A 143 2.58 -11.17 11.74
C LEU A 143 3.89 -11.11 12.52
N GLU A 144 4.98 -11.51 11.86
CA GLU A 144 6.35 -11.45 12.39
C GLU A 144 6.71 -10.06 12.96
N PHE A 145 7.57 -10.07 13.98
CA PHE A 145 8.10 -8.84 14.56
C PHE A 145 9.16 -8.24 13.64
N LEU A 146 9.00 -6.95 13.36
CA LEU A 146 9.81 -6.20 12.41
C LEU A 146 10.66 -5.15 13.13
N SER A 147 11.91 -5.48 13.42
CA SER A 147 12.85 -4.57 14.10
C SER A 147 13.11 -3.29 13.30
N GLY A 148 12.89 -2.12 13.91
CA GLY A 148 13.22 -0.81 13.31
C GLY A 148 12.36 -0.35 12.12
N PHE A 149 11.16 -0.91 11.94
CA PHE A 149 10.27 -0.54 10.83
C PHE A 149 9.28 0.58 11.19
N ASN A 150 9.03 1.46 10.22
CA ASN A 150 8.01 2.51 10.31
C ASN A 150 7.14 2.55 9.04
N PRO A 151 5.82 2.79 9.14
CA PRO A 151 4.98 3.04 7.97
C PRO A 151 5.49 4.22 7.13
N LEU A 152 5.54 4.05 5.80
CA LEU A 152 6.13 5.00 4.86
C LEU A 152 5.49 6.39 4.96
N ILE A 153 4.16 6.46 5.12
CA ILE A 153 3.41 7.72 5.24
C ILE A 153 3.87 8.58 6.42
N GLN A 154 4.45 7.96 7.46
CA GLN A 154 4.91 8.64 8.68
C GLN A 154 6.43 8.54 8.88
N HIS A 155 7.15 8.03 7.88
CA HIS A 155 8.60 7.94 7.97
C HIS A 155 9.22 9.33 7.94
N THR A 156 10.36 9.51 8.63
CA THR A 156 11.14 10.76 8.63
C THR A 156 11.75 11.15 7.29
N LEU A 157 11.49 10.38 6.23
CA LEU A 157 11.90 10.73 4.86
C LEU A 157 11.21 12.02 4.42
N GLU A 158 11.92 12.81 3.64
CA GLU A 158 11.36 13.96 2.94
C GLU A 158 10.13 13.54 2.11
N PRO A 159 9.07 14.37 2.04
CA PRO A 159 7.84 14.01 1.34
C PRO A 159 8.04 13.50 -0.09
N ASN A 160 9.00 14.08 -0.82
CA ASN A 160 9.32 13.66 -2.19
C ASN A 160 9.99 12.28 -2.26
N ASP A 161 10.82 11.94 -1.28
CA ASP A 161 11.45 10.62 -1.24
C ASP A 161 10.42 9.52 -0.95
N ARG A 162 9.36 9.82 -0.20
CA ARG A 162 8.28 8.84 0.06
C ARG A 162 7.60 8.38 -1.23
N TRP A 163 7.41 9.27 -2.20
CA TRP A 163 6.90 8.91 -3.53
C TRP A 163 7.86 7.98 -4.28
N GLY A 164 9.16 8.23 -4.17
CA GLY A 164 10.18 7.33 -4.71
C GLY A 164 10.13 5.94 -4.08
N TYR A 165 10.05 5.87 -2.74
CA TYR A 165 9.91 4.60 -2.02
C TYR A 165 8.64 3.85 -2.40
N ALA A 166 7.50 4.53 -2.56
CA ALA A 166 6.27 3.90 -3.03
C ALA A 166 6.42 3.32 -4.44
N GLY A 167 7.02 4.07 -5.36
CA GLY A 167 7.29 3.58 -6.72
C GLY A 167 8.25 2.40 -6.76
N TYR A 168 9.32 2.42 -5.97
CA TYR A 168 10.26 1.32 -5.84
C TYR A 168 9.59 0.08 -5.23
N ALA A 169 8.87 0.23 -4.12
CA ALA A 169 8.18 -0.86 -3.43
C ALA A 169 7.15 -1.55 -4.32
N LEU A 170 6.37 -0.78 -5.10
CA LEU A 170 5.41 -1.32 -6.06
C LEU A 170 6.11 -2.02 -7.22
N ALA A 171 7.17 -1.44 -7.78
CA ALA A 171 7.94 -2.10 -8.84
C ALA A 171 8.48 -3.45 -8.37
N ARG A 172 9.04 -3.51 -7.15
CA ARG A 172 9.56 -4.75 -6.55
C ARG A 172 8.46 -5.76 -6.23
N LEU A 173 7.25 -5.34 -5.87
CA LEU A 173 6.08 -6.21 -5.72
C LEU A 173 5.64 -6.82 -7.05
N HIS A 174 5.54 -6.00 -8.08
CA HIS A 174 5.00 -6.40 -9.38
C HIS A 174 5.98 -7.23 -10.21
N GLY A 175 7.29 -6.93 -10.13
CA GLY A 175 8.31 -7.56 -10.96
C GLY A 175 8.34 -7.05 -12.40
N SER A 176 9.14 -7.71 -13.24
CA SER A 176 9.29 -7.42 -14.67
C SER A 176 8.29 -8.15 -15.57
N GLU A 177 7.47 -9.05 -15.00
CA GLU A 177 6.50 -9.85 -15.73
C GLU A 177 5.50 -8.97 -16.50
N GLN A 178 5.04 -9.46 -17.65
CA GLN A 178 4.05 -8.80 -18.49
C GLN A 178 2.95 -9.79 -18.85
N LEU A 179 1.77 -9.61 -18.27
CA LEU A 179 0.58 -10.38 -18.60
C LEU A 179 -0.41 -9.52 -19.36
N GLN A 180 -1.20 -10.15 -20.23
CA GLN A 180 -2.33 -9.48 -20.83
C GLN A 180 -3.37 -9.16 -19.75
N THR A 181 -3.73 -7.88 -19.62
CA THR A 181 -4.77 -7.45 -18.69
C THR A 181 -6.13 -7.93 -19.20
N SER A 182 -6.92 -8.60 -18.35
CA SER A 182 -8.30 -8.96 -18.69
C SER A 182 -9.25 -7.83 -18.32
N VAL A 183 -9.73 -7.11 -19.32
CA VAL A 183 -10.66 -5.98 -19.15
C VAL A 183 -11.97 -6.39 -18.47
N GLN A 184 -12.36 -7.66 -18.60
CA GLN A 184 -13.56 -8.21 -17.96
C GLN A 184 -13.50 -8.11 -16.43
N LEU A 185 -12.31 -8.14 -15.84
CA LEU A 185 -12.12 -7.96 -14.39
C LEU A 185 -12.54 -6.56 -13.92
N TYR A 186 -12.52 -5.56 -14.80
CA TYR A 186 -12.95 -4.19 -14.52
C TYR A 186 -14.40 -3.90 -14.89
N ASN A 187 -15.17 -4.86 -15.40
CA ASN A 187 -16.58 -4.65 -15.74
C ASN A 187 -17.43 -4.06 -14.60
N PRO A 188 -17.29 -4.50 -13.33
CA PRO A 188 -18.00 -3.87 -12.22
C PRO A 188 -17.61 -2.39 -12.04
N LEU A 189 -16.33 -2.08 -12.21
CA LEU A 189 -15.82 -0.71 -12.14
C LEU A 189 -16.41 0.15 -13.28
N PHE A 190 -16.36 -0.31 -14.53
CA PHE A 190 -16.93 0.44 -15.65
C PHE A 190 -18.43 0.70 -15.46
N LYS A 191 -19.18 -0.29 -14.97
CA LYS A 191 -20.61 -0.12 -14.68
C LYS A 191 -20.86 0.96 -13.63
N LEU A 192 -20.02 1.05 -12.61
CA LEU A 192 -20.10 2.09 -11.59
C LEU A 192 -19.76 3.47 -12.20
N LEU A 193 -18.69 3.56 -12.97
CA LEU A 193 -18.21 4.83 -13.53
C LEU A 193 -19.19 5.47 -14.53
N LYS A 194 -20.03 4.69 -15.22
CA LYS A 194 -21.09 5.21 -16.13
C LYS A 194 -22.07 6.17 -15.44
N GLN A 195 -22.12 6.21 -14.11
CA GLN A 195 -22.92 7.18 -13.36
C GLN A 195 -22.27 8.57 -13.27
N TYR A 196 -20.96 8.65 -13.52
CA TYR A 196 -20.14 9.85 -13.30
C TYR A 196 -19.40 10.31 -14.57
N ILE A 197 -19.21 9.41 -15.53
CA ILE A 197 -18.34 9.57 -16.71
C ILE A 197 -19.15 9.28 -17.97
N ASP A 198 -19.00 10.13 -18.99
CA ASP A 198 -19.60 9.92 -20.32
C ASP A 198 -19.03 8.64 -20.94
N GLU A 199 -19.91 7.81 -21.51
CA GLU A 199 -19.59 6.48 -22.04
C GLU A 199 -18.44 6.49 -23.03
N ARG A 200 -18.26 7.57 -23.81
CA ARG A 200 -17.15 7.70 -24.77
C ARG A 200 -15.77 7.64 -24.11
N TYR A 201 -15.62 8.17 -22.89
CA TYR A 201 -14.36 8.08 -22.14
C TYR A 201 -14.17 6.68 -21.54
N ILE A 202 -15.25 6.02 -21.15
CA ILE A 202 -15.19 4.62 -20.69
C ILE A 202 -14.75 3.70 -21.83
N ASP A 203 -15.37 3.83 -23.00
CA ASP A 203 -15.01 3.05 -24.20
C ASP A 203 -13.57 3.30 -24.63
N TYR A 204 -13.11 4.55 -24.54
CA TYR A 204 -11.71 4.90 -24.77
C TYR A 204 -10.76 4.14 -23.84
N TRP A 205 -11.01 4.16 -22.52
CA TRP A 205 -10.14 3.48 -21.56
C TRP A 205 -10.22 1.96 -21.64
N ILE A 206 -11.39 1.41 -21.98
CA ILE A 206 -11.54 -0.01 -22.33
C ILE A 206 -10.58 -0.36 -23.47
N ALA A 207 -10.59 0.38 -24.57
CA ALA A 207 -9.70 0.12 -25.71
C ALA A 207 -8.20 0.21 -25.34
N ILE A 208 -7.82 1.15 -24.48
CA ILE A 208 -6.44 1.24 -23.96
C ILE A 208 -6.08 0.01 -23.12
N LEU A 209 -6.97 -0.41 -22.21
CA LEU A 209 -6.72 -1.56 -21.34
C LEU A 209 -6.75 -2.90 -22.10
N GLU A 210 -7.54 -3.03 -23.17
CA GLU A 210 -7.53 -4.21 -24.04
C GLU A 210 -6.18 -4.40 -24.75
N GLN A 211 -5.45 -3.31 -24.98
CA GLN A 211 -4.11 -3.34 -25.58
C GLN A 211 -2.99 -3.40 -24.54
N SER A 212 -3.32 -3.27 -23.25
CA SER A 212 -2.35 -3.23 -22.15
C SER A 212 -1.73 -4.61 -21.89
N LYS A 213 -0.40 -4.65 -21.79
CA LYS A 213 0.37 -5.77 -21.23
C LYS A 213 0.74 -5.53 -19.76
N GLY A 214 0.04 -4.59 -19.13
CA GLY A 214 0.29 -4.10 -17.77
C GLY A 214 -0.06 -5.10 -16.67
N GLY A 215 -0.71 -6.19 -17.01
CA GLY A 215 -1.09 -7.25 -16.10
C GLY A 215 0.12 -7.85 -15.37
N VAL A 216 -0.11 -8.26 -14.14
CA VAL A 216 0.84 -8.97 -13.28
C VAL A 216 0.13 -10.13 -12.60
N GLU A 217 0.88 -11.13 -12.11
CA GLU A 217 0.29 -12.28 -11.42
C GLU A 217 -0.64 -11.83 -10.29
N PHE A 218 -0.17 -10.90 -9.45
CA PHE A 218 -0.92 -10.25 -8.38
C PHE A 218 -0.56 -8.77 -8.27
N ILE A 219 -1.59 -7.95 -8.04
CA ILE A 219 -1.45 -6.63 -7.41
C ILE A 219 -1.72 -6.77 -5.90
N HIS A 220 -1.26 -5.81 -5.09
CA HIS A 220 -1.54 -5.76 -3.66
C HIS A 220 -3.04 -5.63 -3.39
N GLY A 221 -3.73 -4.76 -4.13
CA GLY A 221 -5.18 -4.52 -4.05
C GLY A 221 -5.63 -3.63 -2.88
N ASP A 222 -4.73 -3.32 -1.94
CA ASP A 222 -4.91 -2.30 -0.90
C ASP A 222 -3.63 -1.47 -0.71
N SER A 223 -3.09 -0.99 -1.84
CA SER A 223 -1.79 -0.30 -1.85
C SER A 223 -1.92 1.10 -1.29
N HIS A 224 -1.67 1.29 0.00
CA HIS A 224 -1.50 2.61 0.58
C HIS A 224 -0.18 2.72 1.33
N MET A 225 0.36 3.94 1.48
CA MET A 225 1.67 4.15 2.10
C MET A 225 1.76 3.65 3.55
N SER A 226 0.64 3.46 4.25
CA SER A 226 0.64 2.84 5.58
C SER A 226 0.93 1.32 5.55
N ASN A 227 0.74 0.66 4.41
CA ASN A 227 0.99 -0.77 4.19
C ASN A 227 2.41 -1.06 3.71
N ILE A 228 3.21 0.00 3.50
CA ILE A 228 4.63 -0.10 3.19
C ILE A 228 5.38 0.27 4.46
N LEU A 229 6.02 -0.70 5.08
CA LEU A 229 6.89 -0.47 6.23
C LEU A 229 8.33 -0.37 5.75
N VAL A 230 9.09 0.61 6.24
CA VAL A 230 10.47 0.86 5.83
C VAL A 230 11.40 0.84 7.03
N SER A 231 12.54 0.19 6.84
CA SER A 231 13.74 0.29 7.69
C SER A 231 14.96 0.66 6.80
N PRO A 232 16.11 1.04 7.37
CA PRO A 232 17.31 1.29 6.58
C PRO A 232 17.77 0.09 5.73
N ALA A 233 17.44 -1.14 6.13
CA ALA A 233 17.90 -2.37 5.50
C ALA A 233 16.87 -3.03 4.58
N SER A 234 15.58 -2.73 4.74
CA SER A 234 14.52 -3.47 4.05
C SER A 234 13.18 -2.72 3.96
N ILE A 235 12.33 -3.18 3.04
CA ILE A 235 10.94 -2.76 2.88
C ILE A 235 10.03 -3.97 3.10
N ALA A 236 8.98 -3.81 3.90
CA ALA A 236 7.99 -4.84 4.14
C ALA A 236 6.60 -4.38 3.66
N TRP A 237 5.94 -5.20 2.86
CA TRP A 237 4.53 -5.04 2.52
C TRP A 237 3.66 -5.80 3.52
N ILE A 238 2.53 -5.23 3.91
CA ILE A 238 1.56 -5.83 4.80
C ILE A 238 0.14 -5.58 4.29
N ASP A 239 -0.82 -6.36 4.78
CA ASP A 239 -2.24 -6.03 4.64
C ASP A 239 -2.74 -5.97 3.17
N SER A 240 -2.36 -6.98 2.38
CA SER A 240 -2.78 -7.11 0.97
C SER A 240 -4.09 -7.89 0.81
N ILE A 241 -4.81 -7.62 -0.29
CA ILE A 241 -5.93 -8.44 -0.77
C ILE A 241 -5.45 -9.47 -1.81
N MET A 242 -4.29 -9.26 -2.44
CA MET A 242 -3.68 -10.13 -3.46
C MET A 242 -4.64 -10.45 -4.62
N LEU A 243 -5.00 -9.41 -5.37
CA LEU A 243 -5.90 -9.53 -6.51
C LEU A 243 -5.15 -10.01 -7.77
N PRO A 244 -5.57 -11.14 -8.37
CA PRO A 244 -4.84 -11.72 -9.48
C PRO A 244 -5.10 -11.03 -10.81
N LYS A 245 -4.10 -11.01 -11.70
CA LYS A 245 -4.23 -10.65 -13.13
C LYS A 245 -4.80 -9.26 -13.40
N LEU A 246 -4.65 -8.35 -12.45
CA LEU A 246 -4.96 -6.92 -12.63
C LEU A 246 -3.73 -6.15 -13.11
N ASP A 247 -3.96 -4.92 -13.50
CA ASP A 247 -2.95 -4.03 -14.07
C ASP A 247 -2.18 -3.35 -12.95
N ARG A 248 -0.85 -3.31 -13.02
CA ARG A 248 0.01 -2.62 -12.04
C ARG A 248 -0.35 -1.15 -11.81
N MET A 249 -0.97 -0.48 -12.77
CA MET A 249 -1.40 0.92 -12.61
C MET A 249 -2.58 1.05 -11.63
N ASP A 250 -3.29 -0.04 -11.35
CA ASP A 250 -4.36 -0.09 -10.35
C ASP A 250 -3.80 0.23 -8.95
N ASP A 251 -2.74 -0.46 -8.52
CA ASP A 251 -2.06 -0.22 -7.25
C ASP A 251 -1.45 1.20 -7.16
N ILE A 252 -0.90 1.72 -8.26
CA ILE A 252 -0.36 3.09 -8.30
C ILE A 252 -1.50 4.11 -8.14
N GLY A 253 -2.59 3.94 -8.89
CA GLY A 253 -3.80 4.77 -8.78
C GLY A 253 -4.39 4.70 -7.37
N TYR A 254 -4.38 3.52 -6.75
CA TYR A 254 -4.85 3.32 -5.39
C TYR A 254 -4.01 4.11 -4.37
N ILE A 255 -2.66 4.01 -4.39
CA ILE A 255 -1.77 4.80 -3.50
C ILE A 255 -2.06 6.29 -3.63
N LEU A 256 -2.11 6.78 -4.87
CA LEU A 256 -2.28 8.20 -5.15
C LEU A 256 -3.64 8.68 -4.66
N SER A 257 -4.70 7.93 -4.96
CA SER A 257 -6.06 8.29 -4.54
C SER A 257 -6.21 8.35 -3.01
N HIS A 258 -5.52 7.48 -2.28
CA HIS A 258 -5.52 7.48 -0.82
C HIS A 258 -4.91 8.78 -0.26
N VAL A 259 -3.76 9.19 -0.80
CA VAL A 259 -3.09 10.43 -0.36
C VAL A 259 -3.91 11.66 -0.77
N VAL A 260 -4.48 11.69 -1.98
CA VAL A 260 -5.37 12.78 -2.41
C VAL A 260 -6.57 12.90 -1.47
N GLN A 261 -7.18 11.78 -1.09
CA GLN A 261 -8.31 11.76 -0.14
C GLN A 261 -7.91 12.35 1.21
N GLU A 262 -6.75 11.98 1.76
CA GLU A 262 -6.25 12.57 3.01
C GLU A 262 -5.99 14.07 2.89
N GLU A 263 -5.35 14.52 1.82
CA GLU A 263 -5.09 15.94 1.60
C GLU A 263 -6.38 16.74 1.42
N VAL A 264 -7.40 16.14 0.77
CA VAL A 264 -8.72 16.76 0.68
C VAL A 264 -9.36 16.88 2.06
N ALA A 265 -9.29 15.82 2.88
CA ALA A 265 -9.87 15.83 4.21
C ALA A 265 -9.19 16.84 5.15
N LYS A 266 -7.85 16.94 5.12
CA LYS A 266 -7.08 17.85 5.98
C LYS A 266 -7.34 19.33 5.66
N ASN A 267 -7.54 19.65 4.38
CA ASN A 267 -7.57 21.04 3.92
C ASN A 267 -9.00 21.54 3.60
N ILE A 268 -10.04 20.74 3.82
CA ILE A 268 -11.42 21.11 3.45
C ILE A 268 -11.91 22.39 4.15
N SER A 269 -11.50 22.61 5.40
CA SER A 269 -11.92 23.74 6.24
C SER A 269 -11.33 25.08 5.80
N ILE A 270 -10.14 25.05 5.17
CA ILE A 270 -9.43 26.23 4.68
C ILE A 270 -9.65 26.50 3.20
N GLY A 271 -10.41 25.62 2.52
CA GLY A 271 -10.69 25.70 1.09
C GLY A 271 -9.56 25.07 0.27
N ILE A 272 -9.94 24.23 -0.69
CA ILE A 272 -8.99 23.52 -1.55
C ILE A 272 -9.10 24.04 -2.97
N ASP A 273 -7.98 24.51 -3.50
CA ASP A 273 -7.86 24.77 -4.92
C ASP A 273 -7.58 23.46 -5.67
N ILE A 274 -8.63 22.96 -6.33
CA ILE A 274 -8.59 21.75 -7.17
C ILE A 274 -7.50 21.86 -8.25
N LYS A 275 -7.25 23.05 -8.80
CA LYS A 275 -6.22 23.22 -9.84
C LYS A 275 -4.82 23.04 -9.26
N THR A 276 -4.55 23.66 -8.11
CA THR A 276 -3.28 23.50 -7.41
C THR A 276 -3.06 22.04 -7.02
N LEU A 277 -4.06 21.37 -6.43
CA LEU A 277 -3.97 19.96 -6.05
C LEU A 277 -3.75 19.05 -7.28
N SER A 278 -4.51 19.24 -8.35
CA SER A 278 -4.30 18.52 -9.62
C SER A 278 -2.88 18.75 -10.16
N SER A 279 -2.37 19.98 -10.08
CA SER A 279 -1.00 20.29 -10.51
C SER A 279 0.06 19.60 -9.65
N SER A 280 -0.13 19.51 -8.33
CA SER A 280 0.79 18.78 -7.44
C SER A 280 0.82 17.28 -7.78
N ILE A 281 -0.34 16.69 -8.03
CA ILE A 281 -0.45 15.28 -8.41
C ILE A 281 0.28 15.04 -9.75
N THR A 282 -0.07 15.82 -10.77
CA THR A 282 0.39 15.62 -12.16
C THR A 282 1.87 15.96 -12.35
N ARG A 283 2.38 17.03 -11.71
CA ARG A 283 3.75 17.52 -11.91
C ARG A 283 4.75 17.06 -10.85
N SER A 284 4.29 16.49 -9.74
CA SER A 284 5.18 16.05 -8.66
C SER A 284 4.95 14.58 -8.30
N TRP A 285 3.78 14.21 -7.79
CA TRP A 285 3.60 12.91 -7.14
C TRP A 285 3.66 11.76 -8.15
N VAL A 286 2.90 11.85 -9.24
CA VAL A 286 2.88 10.81 -10.27
C VAL A 286 4.25 10.65 -10.96
N PRO A 287 4.92 11.74 -11.41
CA PRO A 287 6.26 11.62 -11.99
C PRO A 287 7.29 10.97 -11.06
N LEU A 288 7.28 11.25 -9.76
CA LEU A 288 8.23 10.66 -8.80
C LEU A 288 8.02 9.15 -8.63
N ILE A 289 6.76 8.71 -8.51
CA ILE A 289 6.43 7.27 -8.45
C ILE A 289 6.86 6.61 -9.77
N LEU A 290 6.38 7.11 -10.91
CA LEU A 290 6.60 6.47 -12.22
C LEU A 290 8.06 6.46 -12.64
N THR A 291 8.83 7.51 -12.33
CA THR A 291 10.26 7.56 -12.64
C THR A 291 11.00 6.48 -11.87
N THR A 292 10.75 6.35 -10.56
CA THR A 292 11.40 5.32 -9.74
C THR A 292 10.96 3.92 -10.17
N TYR A 293 9.67 3.75 -10.46
CA TYR A 293 9.13 2.50 -10.96
C TYR A 293 9.85 2.09 -12.26
N LYS A 294 9.87 2.97 -13.27
CA LYS A 294 10.52 2.73 -14.57
C LYS A 294 12.02 2.44 -14.45
N GLN A 295 12.70 3.09 -13.52
CA GLN A 295 14.13 2.84 -13.25
C GLN A 295 14.38 1.49 -12.59
N THR A 296 13.37 0.91 -11.93
CA THR A 296 13.45 -0.43 -11.32
C THR A 296 13.09 -1.51 -12.33
N TYR A 297 11.96 -1.34 -13.02
CA TYR A 297 11.53 -2.17 -14.15
C TYR A 297 10.95 -1.28 -15.24
N ASP A 298 11.57 -1.31 -16.42
CA ASP A 298 11.12 -0.49 -17.53
C ASP A 298 9.75 -0.96 -18.04
N ILE A 299 8.74 -0.10 -17.90
CA ILE A 299 7.37 -0.34 -18.34
C ILE A 299 7.01 0.43 -19.62
N SER A 300 7.97 1.08 -20.26
CA SER A 300 7.73 1.91 -21.45
C SER A 300 7.13 1.13 -22.62
N GLN A 301 7.48 -0.15 -22.78
CA GLN A 301 7.02 -0.99 -23.88
C GLN A 301 5.67 -1.69 -23.60
N ILE A 302 5.14 -1.55 -22.38
CA ILE A 302 3.99 -2.32 -21.90
C ILE A 302 2.66 -1.64 -22.28
N TYR A 303 2.69 -0.33 -22.46
CA TYR A 303 1.52 0.51 -22.69
C TYR A 303 1.70 1.33 -23.96
N SER A 304 0.69 1.32 -24.84
CA SER A 304 0.58 2.32 -25.91
C SER A 304 0.34 3.72 -25.33
N ARG A 305 -0.42 3.79 -24.23
CA ARG A 305 -0.58 4.96 -23.36
C ARG A 305 -0.77 4.49 -21.91
N LEU A 306 -0.11 5.14 -20.97
CA LEU A 306 -0.16 4.78 -19.54
C LEU A 306 -1.56 5.06 -18.97
N PRO A 307 -2.31 4.05 -18.50
CA PRO A 307 -3.69 4.22 -18.01
C PRO A 307 -3.77 4.80 -16.59
N ILE A 308 -2.77 5.58 -16.16
CA ILE A 308 -2.70 6.09 -14.79
C ILE A 308 -3.82 7.08 -14.47
N ASP A 309 -4.19 7.93 -15.43
CA ASP A 309 -5.31 8.86 -15.28
C ASP A 309 -6.63 8.11 -15.03
N PHE A 310 -6.84 6.98 -15.72
CA PHE A 310 -8.00 6.12 -15.53
C PHE A 310 -8.04 5.54 -14.12
N PHE A 311 -6.96 4.88 -13.68
CA PHE A 311 -6.95 4.22 -12.38
C PHE A 311 -7.02 5.22 -11.23
N LEU A 312 -6.26 6.31 -11.28
CA LEU A 312 -6.34 7.37 -10.29
C LEU A 312 -7.76 7.96 -10.22
N GLY A 313 -8.33 8.34 -11.37
CA GLY A 313 -9.65 8.96 -11.39
C GLY A 313 -10.76 8.01 -10.94
N SER A 314 -10.66 6.73 -11.29
CA SER A 314 -11.60 5.69 -10.89
C SER A 314 -11.60 5.50 -9.37
N HIS A 315 -10.41 5.40 -8.76
CA HIS A 315 -10.29 5.24 -7.32
C HIS A 315 -10.75 6.48 -6.56
N LEU A 316 -10.53 7.69 -7.08
CA LEU A 316 -11.08 8.91 -6.47
C LEU A 316 -12.61 8.91 -6.44
N ILE A 317 -13.26 8.50 -7.54
CA ILE A 317 -14.73 8.40 -7.62
C ILE A 317 -15.26 7.32 -6.66
N ILE A 318 -14.64 6.14 -6.61
CA ILE A 318 -15.04 5.08 -5.68
C ILE A 318 -14.91 5.55 -4.23
N ARG A 319 -13.77 6.14 -3.88
CA ARG A 319 -13.50 6.65 -2.54
C ARG A 319 -14.48 7.72 -2.11
N ALA A 320 -14.99 8.54 -3.03
CA ALA A 320 -16.00 9.54 -2.72
C ALA A 320 -17.25 8.95 -2.02
N GLY A 321 -17.60 7.69 -2.31
CA GLY A 321 -18.70 6.98 -1.64
C GLY A 321 -18.50 6.72 -0.14
N LEU A 322 -17.28 6.92 0.39
CA LEU A 322 -16.93 6.72 1.79
C LEU A 322 -16.94 8.02 2.62
N TRP A 323 -17.30 9.16 2.01
CA TRP A 323 -17.10 10.49 2.58
C TRP A 323 -18.36 11.35 2.60
N GLU A 324 -18.33 12.38 3.45
CA GLU A 324 -19.34 13.43 3.47
C GLU A 324 -19.37 14.19 2.15
N LYS A 325 -20.53 14.76 1.83
CA LYS A 325 -20.83 15.34 0.51
C LYS A 325 -19.78 16.34 0.01
N ASN A 326 -19.27 17.21 0.88
CA ASN A 326 -18.25 18.20 0.54
C ASN A 326 -16.94 17.58 0.03
N ILE A 327 -16.44 16.53 0.68
CA ILE A 327 -15.23 15.81 0.28
C ILE A 327 -15.54 14.94 -0.94
N ALA A 328 -16.69 14.25 -0.93
CA ALA A 328 -17.14 13.42 -2.05
C ALA A 328 -17.22 14.21 -3.37
N ASP A 329 -17.81 15.41 -3.35
CA ASP A 329 -17.95 16.26 -4.54
C ASP A 329 -16.59 16.68 -5.12
N ILE A 330 -15.59 16.94 -4.27
CA ILE A 330 -14.23 17.28 -4.71
C ILE A 330 -13.55 16.06 -5.33
N LEU A 331 -13.64 14.90 -4.69
CA LEU A 331 -13.03 13.66 -5.20
C LEU A 331 -13.66 13.23 -6.53
N VAL A 332 -14.98 13.34 -6.68
CA VAL A 332 -15.66 13.07 -7.95
C VAL A 332 -15.19 14.03 -9.04
N LYS A 333 -15.13 15.34 -8.77
CA LYS A 333 -14.65 16.33 -9.75
C LYS A 333 -13.21 16.08 -10.18
N LEU A 334 -12.33 15.76 -9.24
CA LEU A 334 -10.94 15.38 -9.55
C LEU A 334 -10.92 14.10 -10.38
N GLY A 335 -11.69 13.07 -10.02
CA GLY A 335 -11.73 11.82 -10.75
C GLY A 335 -12.23 11.99 -12.19
N GLN A 336 -13.27 12.79 -12.39
CA GLN A 336 -13.75 13.19 -13.71
C GLN A 336 -12.67 13.93 -14.51
N HIS A 337 -11.97 14.89 -13.88
CA HIS A 337 -10.87 15.63 -14.52
C HIS A 337 -9.75 14.69 -14.99
N PHE A 338 -9.31 13.73 -14.17
CA PHE A 338 -8.28 12.77 -14.59
C PHE A 338 -8.77 11.89 -15.75
N ILE A 339 -9.96 11.30 -15.64
CA ILE A 339 -10.50 10.40 -16.67
C ILE A 339 -10.76 11.12 -18.00
N HIS A 340 -11.31 12.35 -17.97
CA HIS A 340 -11.69 13.10 -19.16
C HIS A 340 -10.51 13.84 -19.80
N ASP A 341 -9.76 14.58 -18.98
CA ASP A 341 -8.75 15.53 -19.48
C ASP A 341 -7.38 14.87 -19.62
N MET A 342 -7.16 13.71 -18.99
CA MET A 342 -5.94 12.91 -19.06
C MET A 342 -4.66 13.72 -18.79
N PRO A 343 -4.64 14.56 -17.74
CA PRO A 343 -3.58 15.54 -17.55
C PRO A 343 -2.21 14.90 -17.33
N VAL A 344 -2.14 13.70 -16.73
CA VAL A 344 -0.85 13.00 -16.57
C VAL A 344 -0.38 12.45 -17.90
N SER A 345 -1.22 11.72 -18.63
CA SER A 345 -0.86 11.10 -19.90
C SER A 345 -0.37 12.13 -20.91
N LYS A 346 -1.05 13.28 -21.00
CA LYS A 346 -0.64 14.39 -21.88
C LYS A 346 0.74 14.93 -21.49
N LEU A 347 0.99 15.15 -20.20
CA LEU A 347 2.28 15.65 -19.72
C LEU A 347 3.43 14.66 -19.98
N LEU A 348 3.15 13.35 -19.99
CA LEU A 348 4.15 12.32 -20.24
C LEU A 348 4.45 12.09 -21.74
N GLU A 349 3.65 12.67 -22.63
CA GLU A 349 3.85 12.64 -24.09
C GLU A 349 4.60 13.87 -24.63
N GLU A 350 4.68 14.93 -23.84
CA GLU A 350 5.51 16.14 -24.07
C GLU A 350 6.96 15.91 -23.62
#